data_AF-A0A0K9PDU8-F1
#
_entry.id   AF-A0A0K9PDU8-F1
#
_cell.length_a   1.000
_cell.length_b   1.000
_cell.length_c   1.000
_cell.angle_alpha   90.00
_cell.angle_beta   90.00
_cell.angle_gamma   90.00
#
_symmetry.space_group_name_H-M   'P 1'
#
loop_
_entity.id
_entity.type
_entity.pdbx_description
1 polymer ?
#
loop_
_entity_poly.entity_id
_entity_poly.type
_entity_poly.pdbx_seq_one_letter_code
_entity_poly.pdbx_strand_id
1 'polypeptide(L)' 'MESILYGCVPVMISDNYVPPFFQVLNWSEFSVILPEKDVPKLKLILMDIPLSWKGQ' A
#
# COMPACT_ATOMS: atom_id res chain seq x y z
N MET A 1 -10.02 5.72 -3.19
CA MET A 1 -10.19 5.40 -4.63
C MET A 1 -9.53 6.46 -5.51
N GLU A 2 -9.59 7.74 -5.13
CA GLU A 2 -8.97 8.86 -5.86
C GLU A 2 -7.46 8.66 -6.12
N SER A 3 -6.69 8.18 -5.13
CA SER A 3 -5.24 7.95 -5.30
C SER A 3 -4.90 7.01 -6.45
N ILE A 4 -5.62 5.90 -6.61
CA ILE A 4 -5.39 4.93 -7.69
C ILE A 4 -5.77 5.55 -9.05
N LEU A 5 -6.87 6.31 -9.09
CA LEU A 5 -7.34 6.99 -10.29
C LEU A 5 -6.33 8.03 -10.81
N TYR A 6 -5.64 8.71 -9.91
CA TYR A 6 -4.61 9.69 -10.25
C TYR A 6 -3.19 9.09 -10.38
N GLY A 7 -3.06 7.76 -10.36
CA GLY A 7 -1.76 7.08 -10.51
C GLY A 7 -0.85 7.16 -9.28
N CYS A 8 -1.38 7.51 -8.11
CA CYS A 8 -0.67 7.45 -6.84
C CYS A 8 -0.64 6.02 -6.29
N VAL A 9 0.45 5.67 -5.60
CA VAL A 9 0.58 4.39 -4.89
C VAL A 9 -0.14 4.48 -3.54
N PRO A 10 -1.15 3.64 -3.28
CA PRO A 10 -1.82 3.61 -1.98
C PRO A 10 -0.93 2.95 -0.93
N VAL A 11 -0.81 3.57 0.24
CA VAL A 11 -0.03 3.05 1.37
C VAL A 11 -0.95 2.88 2.57
N MET A 12 -1.02 1.68 3.12
CA MET A 12 -1.74 1.36 4.35
C MET A 12 -0.74 1.19 5.48
N ILE A 13 -0.88 2.00 6.53
CA ILE A 13 -0.02 1.97 7.71
C ILE A 13 -0.87 1.53 8.89
N SER A 14 -0.65 0.32 9.39
CA SER A 14 -1.33 -0.17 10.58
C SER A 14 -0.70 -1.45 11.11
N ASP A 15 -0.67 -1.61 12.43
CA ASP A 15 -0.20 -2.84 13.07
C ASP A 15 -1.31 -3.89 13.27
N ASN A 16 -2.57 -3.47 13.44
CA ASN A 16 -3.68 -4.35 13.84
C ASN A 16 -5.00 -4.08 13.08
N TYR A 17 -4.94 -3.45 11.91
CA TYR A 17 -6.11 -3.24 11.08
C TYR A 17 -6.33 -4.42 10.14
N VAL A 18 -7.53 -4.99 10.19
CA VAL A 18 -7.98 -5.98 9.20
C VAL A 18 -8.82 -5.25 8.16
N PRO A 19 -8.36 -5.15 6.91
CA PRO A 19 -9.12 -4.47 5.87
C PRO A 19 -10.49 -5.13 5.63
N PRO A 20 -11.52 -4.35 5.28
CA PRO A 20 -12.82 -4.91 4.91
C PRO A 20 -12.65 -5.86 3.71
N PHE A 21 -13.48 -6.91 3.64
CA PHE A 21 -13.42 -7.91 2.57
C PHE A 21 -12.07 -8.64 2.41
N PHE A 22 -11.19 -8.68 3.43
CA PHE A 22 -9.88 -9.37 3.34
C PHE A 22 -9.97 -10.86 2.94
N GLN A 23 -11.12 -11.50 3.16
CA GLN A 23 -11.37 -12.90 2.78
C GLN A 23 -11.62 -13.07 1.27
N VAL A 24 -11.94 -11.98 0.58
CA VAL A 24 -12.31 -11.97 -0.85
C VAL A 24 -11.30 -11.16 -1.68
N LEU A 25 -10.70 -10.12 -1.10
CA LEU A 25 -9.82 -9.18 -1.79
C LEU A 25 -8.40 -9.21 -1.22
N ASN A 26 -7.41 -9.37 -2.10
CA ASN A 26 -6.00 -9.35 -1.74
C ASN A 26 -5.46 -7.91 -1.69
N TRP A 27 -5.49 -7.30 -0.51
CA TRP A 27 -5.07 -5.90 -0.32
C TRP A 27 -3.62 -5.60 -0.66
N SER A 28 -2.75 -6.61 -0.64
CA SER A 28 -1.35 -6.47 -1.05
C SER A 28 -1.17 -6.25 -2.56
N GLU A 29 -2.20 -6.50 -3.38
CA GLU A 29 -2.18 -6.19 -4.81
C GLU A 29 -2.54 -4.72 -5.08
N PHE A 30 -3.31 -4.08 -4.19
CA PHE A 30 -3.82 -2.72 -4.40
C PHE A 30 -3.10 -1.66 -3.56
N SER A 31 -2.36 -2.08 -2.53
CA SER A 31 -1.72 -1.15 -1.61
C SER A 31 -0.45 -1.73 -1.02
N VAL A 32 0.50 -0.84 -0.72
CA VAL A 32 1.67 -1.19 0.07
C VAL A 32 1.25 -1.16 1.53
N ILE A 33 1.36 -2.29 2.23
CA ILE A 33 0.99 -2.42 3.64
C ILE A 33 2.27 -2.43 4.47
N LEU A 34 2.35 -1.55 5.46
CA LEU A 34 3.49 -1.44 6.37
C LEU A 34 3.04 -1.30 7.83
N PRO A 35 3.84 -1.82 8.78
CA PRO A 35 3.65 -1.54 10.19
C PRO A 35 4.09 -0.11 10.53
N GLU A 36 3.56 0.45 11.62
CA GLU A 36 3.80 1.84 12.03
C GLU A 36 5.28 2.12 12.30
N LYS A 37 6.00 1.13 12.84
CA LYS A 37 7.45 1.22 13.10
C LYS A 37 8.30 1.52 11.85
N ASP A 38 7.80 1.22 10.66
CA ASP A 38 8.52 1.41 9.40
C ASP A 38 8.19 2.73 8.69
N VAL A 39 7.31 3.56 9.27
CA VAL A 39 7.03 4.93 8.79
C VAL A 39 8.31 5.77 8.62
N PRO A 40 9.33 5.73 9.50
CA PRO A 40 10.58 6.45 9.28
C PRO A 40 11.33 6.04 8.00
N LYS A 41 11.09 4.81 7.50
CA LYS A 41 11.69 4.28 6.27
C LYS A 41 10.80 4.46 5.04
N LEU A 42 9.62 5.07 5.17
CA LEU A 42 8.61 5.17 4.11
C LEU A 42 9.19 5.70 2.79
N LYS A 43 10.06 6.72 2.86
CA LYS A 43 10.73 7.26 1.67
C LYS A 43 11.53 6.20 0.91
N LEU A 44 12.32 5.39 1.62
CA LEU A 44 13.14 4.35 1.01
C LEU A 44 12.24 3.27 0.40
N ILE A 45 11.21 2.85 1.13
CA ILE A 45 10.23 1.85 0.67
C ILE A 45 9.57 2.32 -0.63
N LEU A 46 9.10 3.56 -0.68
CA LEU A 46 8.43 4.11 -1.87
C LEU A 46 9.38 4.28 -3.07
N MET A 47 10.67 4.58 -2.82
CA MET A 47 11.67 4.71 -3.89
C MET A 47 12.06 3.36 -4.50
N ASP A 48 11.95 2.27 -3.73
CA ASP A 48 12.20 0.90 -4.22
C ASP A 48 11.04 0.34 -5.06
N ILE A 49 9.88 1.01 -5.07
CA ILE A 49 8.75 0.57 -5.88
C ILE A 49 9.04 0.83 -7.35
N PRO A 50 9.00 -0.19 -8.22
CA PRO A 50 9.27 -0.01 -9.64
C PRO A 50 8.20 0.89 -10.27
N LEU A 51 8.60 1.75 -11.21
CA LEU A 51 7.68 2.59 -11.99
C LEU A 51 6.63 1.79 -12.78
N SER A 52 6.88 0.49 -13.01
CA SER A 52 5.94 -0.45 -13.63
C SER A 52 5.06 -1.19 -12.62
N TRP A 53 4.91 -0.70 -11.39
CA TRP A 53 4.10 -1.34 -10.37
C TRP A 53 2.66 -1.51 -10.88
N LYS A 54 2.22 -2.77 -10.93
CA LYS A 54 0.94 -3.20 -11.51
C LYS A 54 -0.19 -3.26 -10.49
N GLY A 55 -0.14 -2.50 -9.40
CA GLY A 55 -1.27 -2.43 -8.47
C GLY A 55 -2.42 -1.55 -8.99
N GLN A 56 -2.80 -1.83 -10.24
CA GLN A 56 -3.92 -1.29 -10.99
C GLN A 56 -4.73 -2.45 -11.57
#